data_AF-A0A816EZV6-F1
#
_entry.id   AF-A0A816EZV6-F1
#
_cell.length_a   1.000
_cell.length_b   1.000
_cell.length_c   1.000
_cell.angle_alpha   90.00
_cell.angle_beta   90.00
_cell.angle_gamma   90.00
#
_symmetry.space_group_name_H-M   'P 1'
#
loop_
_entity.id
_entity.type
_entity.pdbx_description
1 polymer ?
#
loop_
_entity_poly.entity_id
_entity_poly.type
_entity_poly.pdbx_seq_one_letter_code
_entity_poly.pdbx_strand_id
1 'polypeptide(L)'
;MDSLRLRGIIVKLQDRLSNDDRKRLHFYLGNDVPRRIRDDASLSGTLSLMDSLFDQDKINEKDFTFLINAFNEIQCIDAVKLLREHLRQIQSNGLN
;
A
#
# COMPACT_ATOMS: atom_id res chain seq x y z
N MET A 1 16.60 0.34 -10.96
CA MET A 1 15.96 -0.87 -11.54
C MET A 1 14.90 -1.44 -10.58
N ASP A 2 14.40 -0.61 -9.66
CA ASP A 2 13.99 -1.07 -8.33
C ASP A 2 12.46 -0.90 -8.13
N SER A 3 11.86 0.16 -8.71
CA SER A 3 10.42 0.47 -8.56
C SER A 3 9.46 -0.64 -9.03
N LEU A 4 9.94 -1.58 -9.85
CA LEU A 4 9.13 -2.69 -10.38
C LEU A 4 8.70 -3.68 -9.29
N ARG A 5 9.53 -3.89 -8.25
CA ARG A 5 9.16 -4.81 -7.15
C ARG A 5 8.05 -4.22 -6.29
N LEU A 6 8.16 -2.95 -5.92
CA LEU A 6 7.11 -2.25 -5.17
C LEU A 6 5.82 -2.13 -5.98
N ARG A 7 5.90 -1.77 -7.27
CA ARG A 7 4.72 -1.75 -8.14
C ARG A 7 4.06 -3.13 -8.25
N GLY A 8 4.86 -4.20 -8.30
CA GLY A 8 4.35 -5.58 -8.30
C GLY A 8 3.57 -5.94 -7.03
N ILE A 9 4.04 -5.56 -5.84
CA ILE A 9 3.32 -5.82 -4.59
C ILE A 9 2.07 -4.93 -4.47
N ILE A 10 2.13 -3.69 -4.94
CA ILE A 10 0.98 -2.76 -5.00
C ILE A 10 -0.15 -3.35 -5.87
N VAL A 11 0.17 -3.92 -7.03
CA VAL A 11 -0.84 -4.59 -7.88
C VAL A 11 -1.45 -5.79 -7.15
N LYS A 12 -0.63 -6.65 -6.52
CA LYS A 12 -1.13 -7.79 -5.75
C LYS A 12 -2.01 -7.36 -4.57
N LEU A 13 -1.70 -6.22 -3.94
CA LEU A 13 -2.54 -5.64 -2.89
C LEU A 13 -3.91 -5.25 -3.43
N GLN A 14 -3.97 -4.56 -4.57
CA GLN A 14 -5.23 -4.12 -5.16
C GLN A 14 -6.23 -5.25 -5.38
N ASP A 15 -5.76 -6.42 -5.81
CA ASP A 15 -6.58 -7.61 -6.02
C ASP A 15 -7.16 -8.19 -4.72
N ARG A 16 -6.59 -7.82 -3.56
CA ARG A 16 -7.05 -8.23 -2.23
C ARG A 16 -7.97 -7.22 -1.57
N LEU A 17 -8.05 -6.00 -2.09
CA LEU A 17 -8.89 -4.94 -1.52
C LEU A 17 -10.31 -5.02 -2.09
N SER A 18 -11.28 -5.22 -1.20
CA SER A 18 -12.68 -4.98 -1.55
C SER A 18 -12.92 -3.48 -1.80
N ASN A 19 -14.06 -3.15 -2.41
CA ASN A 19 -14.45 -1.75 -2.57
C ASN A 19 -14.58 -1.01 -1.23
N ASP A 20 -14.97 -1.71 -0.16
CA ASP A 20 -15.07 -1.10 1.17
C ASP A 20 -13.71 -0.96 1.85
N ASP A 21 -12.75 -1.84 1.58
CA ASP A 21 -11.36 -1.63 1.99
C ASP A 21 -10.75 -0.40 1.31
N ARG A 22 -11.00 -0.21 0.01
CA ARG A 22 -10.54 0.97 -0.73
C ARG A 22 -11.12 2.26 -0.14
N LYS A 23 -12.42 2.31 0.11
CA LYS A 23 -13.06 3.48 0.76
C LYS A 23 -12.46 3.76 2.13
N ARG A 24 -12.27 2.74 2.96
CA ARG A 24 -11.65 2.88 4.29
C ARG A 24 -10.22 3.39 4.20
N LEU A 25 -9.43 2.86 3.27
CA LEU A 25 -8.05 3.28 3.03
C LEU A 25 -7.99 4.75 2.59
N HIS A 26 -8.83 5.14 1.63
CA HIS A 26 -8.93 6.52 1.15
C HIS A 26 -9.39 7.49 2.24
N PHE A 27 -10.31 7.06 3.10
CA PHE A 27 -10.72 7.85 4.25
C PHE A 27 -9.58 8.02 5.26
N TYR A 28 -8.91 6.92 5.60
CA TYR A 28 -7.84 6.90 6.61
C TYR A 28 -6.60 7.69 6.17
N LEU A 29 -6.13 7.47 4.93
CA LEU A 29 -4.94 8.13 4.35
C LEU A 29 -5.27 9.42 3.61
N GLY A 30 -6.52 9.89 3.67
CA GLY A 30 -7.00 10.99 2.85
C GLY A 30 -6.28 12.31 3.10
N ASN A 31 -5.73 12.51 4.30
CA ASN A 31 -4.96 13.70 4.66
C ASN A 31 -3.51 13.64 4.16
N ASP A 32 -3.04 12.46 3.78
CA ASP A 32 -1.68 12.24 3.27
C ASP A 32 -1.57 12.44 1.76
N VAL A 33 -2.68 12.67 1.05
CA VAL A 33 -2.71 12.78 -0.41
C VAL A 33 -3.56 13.98 -0.87
N PRO A 34 -3.33 14.49 -2.10
CA PRO A 34 -4.18 15.52 -2.70
C PRO A 34 -5.66 15.11 -2.70
N ARG A 35 -6.55 16.08 -2.46
CA ARG A 35 -8.01 15.86 -2.40
C ARG A 35 -8.57 15.08 -3.59
N ARG A 36 -8.06 15.33 -4.80
CA ARG A 36 -8.47 14.61 -6.03
C ARG A 36 -8.22 13.09 -5.95
N ILE A 37 -7.15 12.67 -5.26
CA ILE A 37 -6.81 11.26 -5.06
C ILE A 37 -7.63 10.70 -3.91
N ARG A 38 -7.73 11.45 -2.80
CA ARG A 38 -8.54 11.07 -1.64
C ARG A 38 -9.98 10.73 -2.04
N ASP A 39 -10.62 11.58 -2.83
CA ASP A 39 -12.04 11.47 -3.16
C ASP A 39 -12.32 10.40 -4.26
N ASP A 40 -11.28 9.81 -4.89
CA ASP A 40 -11.40 8.74 -5.89
C ASP A 40 -11.13 7.35 -5.29
N ALA A 41 -12.15 6.71 -4.72
CA ALA A 41 -12.02 5.36 -4.15
C ALA A 41 -12.05 4.22 -5.20
N SER A 42 -11.88 4.53 -6.49
CA SER A 42 -11.78 3.51 -7.53
C SER A 42 -10.47 2.73 -7.44
N LEU A 43 -10.34 1.66 -8.23
CA LEU A 43 -9.07 0.96 -8.40
C LEU A 43 -7.95 1.91 -8.84
N SER A 44 -8.24 2.79 -9.80
CA SER A 44 -7.28 3.77 -10.32
C SER A 44 -6.88 4.79 -9.26
N GLY A 45 -7.85 5.28 -8.48
CA GLY A 45 -7.58 6.20 -7.40
C GLY A 45 -6.80 5.57 -6.26
N THR A 46 -7.04 4.29 -5.95
CA THR A 46 -6.27 3.55 -4.94
C THR A 46 -4.82 3.32 -5.38
N LEU A 47 -4.58 3.06 -6.67
CA LEU A 47 -3.23 3.02 -7.23
C LEU A 47 -2.55 4.39 -7.16
N SER A 48 -3.27 5.45 -7.51
CA SER A 48 -2.77 6.83 -7.43
C SER A 48 -2.45 7.24 -5.99
N LEU A 49 -3.22 6.75 -5.01
CA LEU A 49 -2.95 6.92 -3.59
C LEU A 49 -1.62 6.28 -3.22
N MET A 50 -1.39 5.02 -3.58
CA MET A 50 -0.13 4.33 -3.28
C MET A 50 1.08 4.97 -3.98
N ASP A 51 0.93 5.36 -5.25
CA ASP A 51 1.98 6.09 -5.98
C ASP A 51 2.29 7.44 -5.30
N SER A 52 1.27 8.16 -4.83
CA SER A 52 1.47 9.41 -4.07
C SER A 52 2.19 9.21 -2.73
N LEU A 53 1.99 8.08 -2.04
CA LEU A 53 2.73 7.77 -0.81
C LEU A 53 4.20 7.44 -1.12
N PHE A 54 4.46 6.79 -2.24
CA PHE A 54 5.81 6.50 -2.72
C PHE A 54 6.54 7.79 -3.11
N ASP A 55 5.90 8.68 -3.86
CA ASP A 55 6.47 9.98 -4.25
C ASP A 55 6.80 10.87 -3.04
N GLN A 56 6.11 10.67 -1.92
CA GLN A 56 6.35 11.34 -0.63
C GLN A 56 7.38 10.61 0.26
N ASP A 57 7.96 9.51 -0.20
CA ASP A 57 8.88 8.64 0.56
C ASP A 57 8.29 8.10 1.88
N LYS A 58 6.95 8.03 1.99
CA LYS A 58 6.25 7.39 3.13
C LYS A 58 6.30 5.88 3.06
N ILE A 59 6.43 5.36 1.85
CA ILE A 59 6.68 3.95 1.57
C ILE A 59 7.78 3.86 0.53
N ASN A 60 8.59 2.83 0.62
CA ASN A 60 9.54 2.44 -0.41
C ASN A 60 9.67 0.92 -0.44
N GLU A 61 10.53 0.41 -1.31
CA GLU A 61 10.69 -1.03 -1.53
C GLU A 61 11.21 -1.81 -0.31
N LYS A 62 11.94 -1.14 0.58
CA LYS A 62 12.53 -1.75 1.78
C LYS A 62 11.65 -1.55 3.00
N ASP A 63 10.88 -0.46 3.01
CA ASP A 63 10.02 -0.08 4.11
C ASP A 63 8.63 0.34 3.61
N PHE A 64 7.67 -0.55 3.81
CA PHE A 64 6.25 -0.29 3.64
C PHE A 64 5.49 -0.49 4.96
N THR A 65 6.19 -0.28 6.09
CA THR A 65 5.61 -0.36 7.44
C THR A 65 4.46 0.63 7.64
N PHE A 66 4.59 1.83 7.06
CA PHE A 66 3.50 2.81 7.04
C PHE A 66 2.21 2.22 6.46
N LEU A 67 2.31 1.53 5.31
CA LEU A 67 1.17 0.90 4.65
C LEU A 67 0.61 -0.29 5.45
N ILE A 68 1.49 -1.09 6.07
CA ILE A 68 1.08 -2.18 6.97
C ILE A 68 0.26 -1.63 8.13
N ASN A 69 0.72 -0.55 8.76
CA ASN A 69 0.02 0.07 9.88
C ASN A 69 -1.33 0.63 9.44
N ALA A 70 -1.39 1.34 8.30
CA ALA A 70 -2.64 1.82 7.75
C ALA A 70 -3.65 0.69 7.50
N PHE A 71 -3.22 -0.42 6.91
CA PHE A 71 -4.09 -1.58 6.70
C PHE A 71 -4.53 -2.26 8.00
N ASN A 72 -3.67 -2.25 9.03
CA ASN A 72 -4.01 -2.78 10.34
C ASN A 72 -5.10 -1.94 11.03
N GLU A 73 -4.99 -0.61 10.97
CA GLU A 73 -5.96 0.33 11.55
C GLU A 73 -7.33 0.23 10.89
N ILE A 74 -7.38 0.06 9.56
CA ILE A 74 -8.66 -0.15 8.85
C ILE A 74 -9.15 -1.60 8.87
N GLN A 75 -8.48 -2.48 9.61
CA GLN A 75 -8.79 -3.91 9.77
C GLN A 75 -8.79 -4.70 8.45
N CYS A 76 -7.93 -4.32 7.49
CA CYS A 76 -7.73 -5.06 6.24
C CYS A 76 -6.65 -6.14 6.42
N ILE A 77 -7.02 -7.22 7.13
CA ILE A 77 -6.09 -8.25 7.61
C ILE A 77 -5.37 -8.98 6.47
N ASP A 78 -6.03 -9.20 5.34
CA ASP A 78 -5.44 -9.92 4.21
C ASP A 78 -4.32 -9.10 3.54
N ALA A 79 -4.49 -7.78 3.43
CA ALA A 79 -3.44 -6.88 2.95
C ALA A 79 -2.24 -6.86 3.92
N VAL A 80 -2.50 -6.83 5.24
CA VAL A 80 -1.45 -6.90 6.28
C VAL A 80 -0.63 -8.18 6.16
N LYS A 81 -1.30 -9.34 6.02
CA LYS A 81 -0.62 -10.65 5.88
C LYS A 81 0.28 -10.67 4.65
N LEU A 82 -0.25 -10.25 3.50
CA LEU A 82 0.47 -10.21 2.24
C LEU A 82 1.73 -9.33 2.32
N LEU A 83 1.62 -8.13 2.90
CA LEU A 83 2.77 -7.24 3.07
C LEU A 83 3.80 -7.79 4.05
N ARG A 84 3.36 -8.34 5.19
CA ARG A 84 4.29 -8.92 6.18
C ARG A 84 5.04 -10.12 5.62
N GLU A 85 4.38 -10.97 4.84
CA GLU A 85 5.04 -12.09 4.17
C GLU A 85 6.10 -11.58 3.18
N HIS A 86 5.77 -10.55 2.40
CA HIS A 86 6.72 -9.95 1.48
C HIS A 86 7.92 -9.31 2.20
N LEU A 87 7.69 -8.59 3.30
CA LEU A 87 8.77 -7.99 4.10
C LEU A 87 9.73 -9.05 4.63
N ARG A 88 9.21 -10.18 5.13
CA ARG A 88 10.02 -11.31 5.58
C ARG A 88 10.87 -11.88 4.45
N GLN A 89 10.30 -12.05 3.25
CA GLN A 89 11.05 -12.54 2.08
C GLN A 89 12.20 -11.60 1.70
N ILE A 90 11.99 -10.28 1.76
CA ILE A 90 13.04 -9.29 1.49
C ILE A 90 14.17 -9.42 2.53
N GLN A 91 13.82 -9.51 3.81
CA GLN A 91 14.79 -9.65 4.91
C GLN A 91 15.59 -10.96 4.83
N SER A 92 14.95 -12.07 4.46
CA SER A 92 15.63 -13.35 4.27
C SER A 92 16.57 -13.36 3.06
N ASN A 93 16.24 -12.63 1.99
CA ASN A 93 17.06 -12.56 0.78
C ASN A 93 18.21 -11.54 0.87
N GLY A 94 18.19 -10.63 1.84
CA GLY A 94 19.28 -9.67 2.11
C GLY A 94 20.40 -10.21 3.01
N LEU A 95 20.30 -11.47 3.45
CA LEU A 95 21.27 -12.15 4.31
C LEU A 95 22.17 -13.15 3.56
N ASN A 96 22.13 -13.17 2.22
CA ASN A 96 23.00 -13.97 1.36
C ASN A 96 23.92 -13.09 0.50
#